data_AF-A0A0M1JP47-F1
#
_entry.id   AF-A0A0M1JP47-F1
#
_cell.length_a   1.000
_cell.length_b   1.000
_cell.length_c   1.000
_cell.angle_alpha   90.00
_cell.angle_beta   90.00
_cell.angle_gamma   90.00
#
_symmetry.space_group_name_H-M   'P 1'
#
loop_
_entity.id
_entity.type
_entity.pdbx_description
1 polymer ?
#
loop_
_entity_poly.entity_id
_entity_poly.type
_entity_poly.pdbx_seq_one_letter_code
_entity_poly.pdbx_strand_id
1 'polypeptide(L)'
;MKNLFATAIGTSVLTAGILSMSALGASAATLIGTYDGNDTGAQGTGITNLDSILGPAWTLAGKSDEGLGTFSSGGEGSLTGTWLTGLSGAGAFSVKAADGYLLFETDDISTINWSTLGLLNKGGQQPGLSHLSVYQKEVPEPLTLLGSGLALGFGGYFQKKRNAKKSAQ
;
A
#
# COMPACT_ATOMS: atom_id res chain seq x y z
N MET A 1 7.16 15.37 43.17
CA MET A 1 6.60 14.08 42.74
C MET A 1 6.51 14.10 41.23
N LYS A 2 7.25 13.23 40.53
CA LYS A 2 7.30 13.13 39.06
C LYS A 2 6.21 12.15 38.61
N ASN A 3 5.22 12.62 37.88
CA ASN A 3 4.21 11.76 37.27
C ASN A 3 4.79 11.16 35.99
N LEU A 4 5.13 9.86 36.03
CA LEU A 4 5.37 9.06 34.84
C LEU A 4 4.03 8.87 34.11
N PHE A 5 3.92 9.40 32.90
CA PHE A 5 2.90 8.96 31.96
C PHE A 5 3.43 7.69 31.29
N ALA A 6 2.81 6.55 31.62
CA ALA A 6 3.04 5.30 30.91
C ALA A 6 2.32 5.37 29.56
N THR A 7 3.10 5.38 28.47
CA THR A 7 2.60 5.19 27.11
C THR A 7 2.03 3.77 27.01
N ALA A 8 0.70 3.67 26.94
CA ALA A 8 0.03 2.41 26.65
C ALA A 8 0.23 2.09 25.17
N ILE A 9 1.15 1.17 24.87
CA ILE A 9 1.23 0.52 23.56
C ILE A 9 0.13 -0.55 23.56
N GLY A 10 -1.06 -0.18 23.07
CA GLY A 10 -2.15 -1.11 22.87
C GLY A 10 -1.75 -2.14 21.82
N THR A 11 -1.40 -3.35 22.26
CA THR A 11 -1.15 -4.49 21.38
C THR A 11 -2.50 -5.08 20.99
N SER A 12 -3.08 -4.60 19.89
CA SER A 12 -4.31 -5.18 19.35
C SER A 12 -3.97 -6.54 18.74
N VAL A 13 -4.55 -7.60 19.30
CA VAL A 13 -4.48 -8.96 18.76
C VAL A 13 -5.22 -8.97 17.42
N LEU A 14 -4.47 -8.96 16.31
CA LEU A 14 -5.03 -9.16 14.98
C LEU A 14 -5.57 -10.59 14.88
N THR A 15 -6.89 -10.74 15.00
CA THR A 15 -7.56 -11.94 14.52
C THR A 15 -7.79 -11.72 13.02
N ALA A 16 -6.94 -12.33 12.18
CA ALA A 16 -7.11 -12.33 10.72
C ALA A 16 -8.37 -13.12 10.37
N GLY A 17 -9.53 -12.44 10.34
CA GLY A 17 -10.75 -12.98 9.77
C GLY A 17 -10.65 -12.91 8.25
N ILE A 18 -10.58 -14.06 7.58
CA ILE A 18 -10.63 -14.13 6.11
C ILE A 18 -12.06 -13.73 5.67
N LEU A 19 -12.26 -12.46 5.35
CA LEU A 19 -13.44 -11.97 4.64
C LEU A 19 -13.10 -11.94 3.14
N SER A 20 -13.29 -13.07 2.45
CA SER A 20 -13.13 -13.13 1.00
C SER A 20 -14.36 -12.52 0.31
N MET A 21 -14.20 -11.34 -0.30
CA MET A 21 -15.26 -10.69 -1.09
C MET A 21 -15.03 -10.93 -2.59
N SER A 22 -15.58 -12.00 -3.16
CA SER A 22 -15.55 -12.22 -4.61
C SER A 22 -16.94 -12.03 -5.22
N ALA A 23 -17.24 -10.84 -5.73
CA ALA A 23 -18.22 -10.69 -6.81
C ALA A 23 -17.48 -10.84 -8.16
N LEU A 24 -18.18 -11.37 -9.16
CA LEU A 24 -17.67 -11.68 -10.50
C LEU A 24 -16.74 -10.57 -11.04
N GLY A 25 -15.46 -10.88 -11.22
CA GLY A 25 -14.49 -10.01 -11.90
C GLY A 25 -13.50 -9.23 -11.01
N ALA A 26 -13.62 -9.27 -9.68
CA ALA A 26 -12.58 -8.74 -8.79
C ALA A 26 -11.66 -9.86 -8.29
N SER A 27 -10.40 -9.49 -8.07
CA SER A 27 -9.41 -10.36 -7.45
C SER A 27 -9.72 -10.67 -5.99
N ALA A 28 -9.16 -11.78 -5.49
CA ALA A 28 -9.35 -12.19 -4.11
C ALA A 28 -8.59 -11.23 -3.18
N ALA A 29 -9.33 -10.53 -2.33
CA ALA A 29 -8.76 -9.67 -1.29
C ALA A 29 -8.74 -10.41 0.06
N THR A 30 -7.62 -10.29 0.78
CA THR A 30 -7.46 -10.78 2.15
C THR A 30 -7.45 -9.61 3.12
N LEU A 31 -8.34 -9.59 4.11
CA LEU A 31 -8.28 -8.62 5.20
C LEU A 31 -7.04 -8.89 6.06
N ILE A 32 -6.10 -7.95 6.06
CA ILE A 32 -4.84 -8.06 6.80
C ILE A 32 -4.83 -7.22 8.07
N GLY A 33 -5.82 -6.34 8.28
CA GLY A 33 -5.93 -5.60 9.53
C GLY A 33 -7.01 -4.54 9.52
N THR A 34 -7.26 -3.99 10.70
CA THR A 34 -8.09 -2.81 10.90
C THR A 34 -7.30 -1.79 11.71
N TYR A 35 -7.54 -0.50 11.47
CA TYR A 35 -6.86 0.56 12.19
C TYR A 35 -7.69 1.85 12.23
N ASP A 36 -7.43 2.67 13.23
CA ASP A 36 -7.88 4.07 13.27
C ASP A 36 -6.69 4.96 12.90
N GLY A 37 -6.93 6.11 12.27
CA GLY A 37 -5.87 7.07 12.00
C GLY A 37 -6.02 7.85 10.70
N ASN A 38 -4.90 8.09 10.03
CA ASN A 38 -4.83 8.85 8.79
C ASN A 38 -4.14 8.02 7.70
N ASP A 39 -4.68 8.05 6.49
CA ASP A 39 -4.20 7.33 5.31
C ASP A 39 -3.36 8.21 4.35
N THR A 40 -3.24 9.51 4.62
CA THR A 40 -2.51 10.44 3.74
C THR A 40 -1.01 10.56 4.07
N GLY A 41 -0.22 10.77 3.01
CA GLY A 41 1.23 11.07 3.06
C GLY A 41 2.15 9.84 3.05
N ALA A 42 3.45 10.08 2.88
CA ALA A 42 4.50 9.03 2.81
C ALA A 42 4.70 8.23 4.12
N GLN A 43 3.99 8.60 5.19
CA GLN A 43 3.99 7.92 6.49
C GLN A 43 2.57 7.68 7.00
N GLY A 44 1.59 7.56 6.09
CA GLY A 44 0.22 7.20 6.48
C GLY A 44 0.18 5.91 7.31
N THR A 45 -0.80 5.80 8.18
CA THR A 45 -0.99 4.64 9.08
C THR A 45 -1.12 3.35 8.28
N GLY A 46 -1.77 3.42 7.10
CA GLY A 46 -1.86 2.31 6.15
C GLY A 46 -0.48 1.82 5.66
N ILE A 47 0.43 2.72 5.26
CA ILE A 47 1.79 2.35 4.82
C ILE A 47 2.56 1.72 5.98
N THR A 48 2.51 2.33 7.17
CA THR A 48 3.20 1.80 8.35
C THR A 48 2.72 0.39 8.70
N ASN A 49 1.42 0.14 8.62
CA ASN A 49 0.84 -1.18 8.85
C ASN A 49 1.25 -2.19 7.76
N LEU A 50 1.23 -1.79 6.49
CA LEU A 50 1.68 -2.64 5.38
C LEU A 50 3.15 -3.02 5.50
N ASP A 51 4.03 -2.04 5.77
CA ASP A 51 5.45 -2.27 5.97
C ASP A 51 5.71 -3.23 7.15
N SER A 52 4.91 -3.09 8.23
CA SER A 52 5.02 -3.95 9.40
C SER A 52 4.50 -5.36 9.19
N ILE A 53 3.46 -5.56 8.36
CA ILE A 53 2.78 -6.86 8.19
C ILE A 53 3.37 -7.64 7.01
N LEU A 54 3.61 -6.97 5.88
CA LEU A 54 3.96 -7.57 4.58
C LEU A 54 5.39 -7.22 4.12
N GLY A 55 6.16 -6.58 4.98
CA GLY A 55 7.49 -6.07 4.69
C GLY A 55 7.48 -4.73 3.95
N PRO A 56 8.63 -4.04 3.91
CA PRO A 56 8.73 -2.65 3.50
C PRO A 56 8.52 -2.43 1.99
N ALA A 57 8.61 -1.15 1.59
CA ALA A 57 8.56 -0.65 0.20
C ALA A 57 7.16 -0.40 -0.35
N TRP A 58 6.18 -0.19 0.52
CA TRP A 58 4.84 0.24 0.10
C TRP A 58 4.76 1.75 -0.08
N THR A 59 4.05 2.17 -1.13
CA THR A 59 3.75 3.57 -1.39
C THR A 59 2.27 3.75 -1.74
N LEU A 60 1.73 4.94 -1.47
CA LEU A 60 0.37 5.31 -1.83
C LEU A 60 0.32 5.61 -3.34
N ALA A 61 -0.41 4.79 -4.09
CA ALA A 61 -0.63 4.99 -5.52
C ALA A 61 -1.70 6.05 -5.80
N GLY A 62 -2.71 6.16 -4.91
CA GLY A 62 -3.72 7.21 -4.98
C GLY A 62 -5.02 6.82 -4.28
N LYS A 63 -6.02 7.71 -4.40
CA LYS A 63 -7.28 7.63 -3.62
C LYS A 63 -8.51 7.95 -4.45
N SER A 64 -9.64 7.35 -4.08
CA SER A 64 -10.90 7.55 -4.80
C SER A 64 -11.45 8.98 -4.69
N ASP A 65 -11.20 9.68 -3.58
CA ASP A 65 -11.60 11.09 -3.35
C ASP A 65 -10.58 12.10 -3.92
N GLU A 66 -9.46 11.62 -4.45
CA GLU A 66 -8.44 12.43 -5.15
C GLU A 66 -8.45 12.18 -6.68
N GLY A 67 -9.49 11.52 -7.18
CA GLY A 67 -9.71 11.30 -8.62
C GLY A 67 -9.04 10.05 -9.20
N LEU A 68 -8.48 9.16 -8.37
CA LEU A 68 -8.04 7.84 -8.85
C LEU A 68 -9.26 6.96 -9.16
N GLY A 69 -9.28 6.36 -10.35
CA GLY A 69 -10.29 5.37 -10.73
C GLY A 69 -11.72 5.88 -10.81
N THR A 70 -12.67 4.95 -10.95
CA THR A 70 -14.11 5.23 -11.03
C THR A 70 -14.93 4.15 -10.32
N PHE A 71 -15.98 4.56 -9.61
CA PHE A 71 -16.93 3.61 -9.03
C PHE A 71 -17.82 3.03 -10.13
N SER A 72 -17.80 1.72 -10.32
CA SER A 72 -18.75 1.03 -11.19
C SER A 72 -20.07 0.73 -10.45
N SER A 73 -20.03 0.67 -9.11
CA SER A 73 -21.19 0.64 -8.23
C SER A 73 -20.86 1.18 -6.84
N GLY A 74 -21.87 1.67 -6.11
CA GLY A 74 -21.67 2.31 -4.80
C GLY A 74 -20.97 3.66 -4.91
N GLY A 75 -20.17 4.00 -3.90
CA GLY A 75 -19.38 5.23 -3.83
C GLY A 75 -19.36 5.82 -2.43
N GLU A 76 -18.98 7.10 -2.33
CA GLU A 76 -19.03 7.85 -1.08
C GLU A 76 -20.43 7.75 -0.43
N GLY A 77 -20.47 7.50 0.88
CA GLY A 77 -21.69 7.28 1.65
C GLY A 77 -22.35 5.90 1.49
N SER A 78 -21.94 5.09 0.51
CA SER A 78 -22.48 3.73 0.34
C SER A 78 -21.80 2.72 1.27
N LEU A 79 -22.48 1.61 1.57
CA LEU A 79 -21.96 0.56 2.47
C LEU A 79 -21.11 -0.49 1.75
N THR A 80 -21.33 -0.67 0.46
CA THR A 80 -20.62 -1.63 -0.41
C THR A 80 -20.53 -1.07 -1.82
N GLY A 81 -19.59 -1.57 -2.61
CA GLY A 81 -19.52 -1.25 -4.03
C GLY A 81 -18.34 -1.89 -4.73
N THR A 82 -18.12 -1.42 -5.94
CA THR A 82 -17.00 -1.83 -6.80
C THR A 82 -16.30 -0.59 -7.35
N TRP A 83 -14.98 -0.57 -7.23
CA TRP A 83 -14.13 0.52 -7.70
C TRP A 83 -13.13 0.00 -8.73
N LEU A 84 -13.07 0.67 -9.89
CA LEU A 84 -12.15 0.40 -10.98
C LEU A 84 -10.99 1.38 -10.86
N THR A 85 -9.81 0.92 -10.45
CA THR A 85 -8.69 1.82 -10.09
C THR A 85 -7.97 2.39 -11.31
N GLY A 86 -8.04 1.70 -12.46
CA GLY A 86 -7.22 1.98 -13.63
C GLY A 86 -5.76 1.52 -13.48
N LEU A 87 -5.43 0.85 -12.37
CA LEU A 87 -4.13 0.24 -12.10
C LEU A 87 -4.21 -1.28 -12.35
N SER A 88 -3.09 -1.99 -12.20
CA SER A 88 -3.05 -3.44 -12.30
C SER A 88 -1.93 -4.05 -11.46
N GLY A 89 -2.03 -5.36 -11.22
CA GLY A 89 -1.04 -6.15 -10.52
C GLY A 89 -1.27 -6.20 -9.00
N ALA A 90 -0.43 -6.98 -8.32
CA ALA A 90 -0.56 -7.17 -6.88
C ALA A 90 -0.39 -5.86 -6.12
N GLY A 91 -1.16 -5.70 -5.05
CA GLY A 91 -1.11 -4.51 -4.23
C GLY A 91 -1.95 -4.65 -2.97
N ALA A 92 -2.20 -3.51 -2.34
CA ALA A 92 -3.05 -3.44 -1.17
C ALA A 92 -4.01 -2.26 -1.32
N PHE A 93 -5.11 -2.30 -0.58
CA PHE A 93 -6.03 -1.16 -0.51
C PHE A 93 -6.61 -1.04 0.88
N SER A 94 -7.07 0.15 1.22
CA SER A 94 -7.84 0.38 2.43
C SER A 94 -9.22 0.94 2.13
N VAL A 95 -10.19 0.53 2.95
CA VAL A 95 -11.57 1.04 2.94
C VAL A 95 -11.74 1.91 4.16
N LYS A 96 -11.92 3.22 3.96
CA LYS A 96 -12.17 4.16 5.05
C LYS A 96 -13.65 4.40 5.25
N ALA A 97 -14.12 4.34 6.49
CA ALA A 97 -15.43 4.84 6.86
C ALA A 97 -15.42 5.39 8.30
N ALA A 98 -15.95 6.59 8.49
CA ALA A 98 -15.78 7.36 9.73
C ALA A 98 -14.29 7.48 10.13
N ASP A 99 -13.95 7.13 11.38
CA ASP A 99 -12.59 7.21 11.93
C ASP A 99 -11.77 5.93 11.68
N GLY A 100 -12.38 4.88 11.11
CA GLY A 100 -11.81 3.54 10.99
C GLY A 100 -11.50 3.12 9.55
N TYR A 101 -10.56 2.19 9.45
CA TYR A 101 -10.06 1.63 8.19
C TYR A 101 -10.03 0.11 8.24
N LEU A 102 -10.41 -0.52 7.13
CA LEU A 102 -10.09 -1.91 6.83
C LEU A 102 -8.92 -1.92 5.85
N LEU A 103 -7.95 -2.81 6.04
CA LEU A 103 -6.77 -2.94 5.18
C LEU A 103 -6.74 -4.32 4.53
N PHE A 104 -6.56 -4.36 3.21
CA PHE A 104 -6.59 -5.59 2.42
C PHE A 104 -5.35 -5.71 1.54
N GLU A 105 -4.89 -6.95 1.34
CA GLU A 105 -3.95 -7.33 0.29
C GLU A 105 -4.69 -8.06 -0.83
N THR A 106 -4.30 -7.84 -2.09
CA THR A 106 -4.89 -8.47 -3.28
C THR A 106 -3.82 -8.77 -4.33
N ASP A 107 -4.04 -9.81 -5.13
CA ASP A 107 -3.17 -10.16 -6.27
C ASP A 107 -3.41 -9.30 -7.51
N ASP A 108 -4.54 -8.58 -7.56
CA ASP A 108 -4.81 -7.53 -8.54
C ASP A 108 -5.61 -6.37 -7.91
N ILE A 109 -5.14 -5.14 -8.11
CA ILE A 109 -5.81 -3.91 -7.68
C ILE A 109 -6.70 -3.30 -8.77
N SER A 110 -6.81 -3.91 -9.96
CA SER A 110 -7.56 -3.34 -11.09
C SER A 110 -9.04 -3.10 -10.77
N THR A 111 -9.68 -4.06 -10.10
CA THR A 111 -11.07 -4.00 -9.66
C THR A 111 -11.15 -4.39 -8.19
N ILE A 112 -11.63 -3.45 -7.37
CA ILE A 112 -11.77 -3.63 -5.93
C ILE A 112 -13.25 -3.73 -5.58
N ASN A 113 -13.68 -4.89 -5.10
CA ASN A 113 -14.93 -5.01 -4.37
C ASN A 113 -14.69 -4.63 -2.91
N TRP A 114 -15.51 -3.75 -2.38
CA TRP A 114 -15.32 -3.22 -1.02
C TRP A 114 -16.62 -3.21 -0.24
N SER A 115 -16.48 -3.23 1.08
CA SER A 115 -17.56 -3.08 2.05
C SER A 115 -17.04 -2.33 3.26
N THR A 116 -17.89 -1.52 3.88
CA THR A 116 -17.62 -0.90 5.19
C THR A 116 -18.06 -1.81 6.35
N LEU A 117 -18.49 -3.05 6.06
CA LEU A 117 -18.88 -4.03 7.07
C LEU A 117 -17.70 -4.34 7.99
N GLY A 118 -17.95 -4.26 9.30
CA GLY A 118 -16.91 -4.42 10.32
C GLY A 118 -16.38 -3.09 10.87
N LEU A 119 -16.70 -1.96 10.23
CA LEU A 119 -16.48 -0.63 10.79
C LEU A 119 -17.74 -0.15 11.51
N LEU A 120 -17.56 0.47 12.68
CA LEU A 120 -18.64 1.05 13.47
C LEU A 120 -18.30 2.51 13.79
N ASN A 121 -19.29 3.40 13.63
CA ASN A 121 -19.16 4.77 14.12
C ASN A 121 -19.38 4.83 15.65
N LYS A 122 -19.22 6.02 16.25
CA LYS A 122 -19.42 6.26 17.71
C LYS A 122 -20.83 5.93 18.21
N GLY A 123 -21.81 5.79 17.30
CA GLY A 123 -23.17 5.36 17.60
C GLY A 123 -23.42 3.86 17.39
N GLY A 124 -22.38 3.07 17.11
CA GLY A 124 -22.49 1.63 16.88
C GLY A 124 -23.13 1.25 15.53
N GLN A 125 -23.25 2.19 14.59
CA GLN A 125 -23.83 1.95 13.27
C GLN A 125 -22.71 1.82 12.22
N GLN A 126 -22.94 1.00 11.19
CA GLN A 126 -22.03 0.87 10.06
C GLN A 126 -21.98 2.20 9.29
N PRO A 127 -20.81 2.86 9.21
CA PRO A 127 -20.68 4.11 8.46
C PRO A 127 -20.60 3.86 6.95
N GLY A 128 -21.06 4.84 6.17
CA GLY A 128 -20.84 4.88 4.73
C GLY A 128 -19.38 5.15 4.37
N LEU A 129 -18.99 4.74 3.17
CA LEU A 129 -17.63 4.94 2.66
C LEU A 129 -17.24 6.42 2.68
N SER A 130 -16.03 6.72 3.16
CA SER A 130 -15.38 8.01 2.98
C SER A 130 -14.55 8.01 1.69
N HIS A 131 -13.59 7.08 1.58
CA HIS A 131 -12.81 6.85 0.37
C HIS A 131 -12.10 5.49 0.42
N LEU A 132 -11.50 5.13 -0.71
CA LEU A 132 -10.56 4.02 -0.83
C LEU A 132 -9.17 4.55 -1.14
N SER A 133 -8.14 3.91 -0.60
CA SER A 133 -6.74 4.24 -0.86
C SER A 133 -6.02 2.99 -1.37
N VAL A 134 -5.21 3.13 -2.43
CA VAL A 134 -4.48 2.00 -3.05
C VAL A 134 -2.99 2.13 -2.80
N TYR A 135 -2.35 1.01 -2.53
CA TYR A 135 -0.92 0.92 -2.27
C TYR A 135 -0.28 -0.09 -3.22
N GLN A 136 0.91 0.24 -3.69
CA GLN A 136 1.75 -0.63 -4.51
C GLN A 136 3.13 -0.76 -3.87
N LYS A 137 3.83 -1.86 -4.15
CA LYS A 137 5.25 -1.94 -3.83
C LYS A 137 6.05 -1.21 -4.89
N GLU A 138 6.99 -0.37 -4.46
CA GLU A 138 8.01 0.15 -5.38
C GLU A 138 8.79 -1.04 -5.95
N VAL A 139 8.69 -1.24 -7.26
CA VAL A 139 9.54 -2.20 -7.97
C VAL A 139 10.86 -1.47 -8.25
N PRO A 140 12.00 -1.91 -7.68
CA PRO A 140 13.29 -1.28 -7.98
C PRO A 140 13.56 -1.37 -9.48
N GLU A 141 13.74 -0.23 -10.14
CA GLU A 141 13.97 -0.21 -11.58
C GLU A 141 15.28 -0.97 -11.92
N PRO A 142 15.27 -1.89 -12.90
CA PRO A 142 16.45 -2.69 -13.26
C PRO A 142 17.61 -1.86 -13.86
N LEU A 143 17.44 -0.55 -14.05
CA LEU A 143 18.43 0.33 -14.69
C LEU A 143 19.66 0.64 -13.81
N THR A 144 19.55 0.59 -12.47
CA THR A 144 20.70 0.76 -11.58
C THR A 144 21.70 -0.40 -11.70
N LEU A 145 21.22 -1.60 -12.07
CA LEU A 145 22.06 -2.78 -12.29
C LEU A 145 22.79 -2.72 -13.64
N LEU A 146 22.15 -2.15 -14.67
CA LEU A 146 22.76 -2.00 -15.99
C LEU A 146 23.81 -0.88 -16.03
N GLY A 147 23.56 0.24 -15.32
CA GLY A 147 24.47 1.37 -15.25
C GLY A 147 25.79 1.08 -14.51
N SER A 148 25.73 0.27 -13.44
CA SER A 148 26.91 -0.15 -12.67
C SER A 148 27.77 -1.17 -13.42
N GLY A 149 27.17 -2.06 -14.21
CA GLY A 149 27.89 -3.01 -15.06
C GLY A 149 28.69 -2.33 -16.18
N LEU A 150 28.11 -1.31 -16.85
CA LEU A 150 28.82 -0.55 -17.88
C LEU A 150 29.94 0.32 -17.30
N ALA A 151 29.73 0.95 -16.14
CA ALA A 151 30.76 1.79 -15.51
C ALA A 151 32.03 1.00 -15.14
N LEU A 152 31.89 -0.23 -14.64
CA LEU A 152 33.02 -1.13 -14.35
C LEU A 152 33.68 -1.64 -15.64
N GLY A 153 32.90 -1.96 -16.66
CA GLY A 153 33.41 -2.44 -17.96
C GLY A 153 34.25 -1.40 -18.70
N PHE A 154 33.82 -0.14 -18.73
CA PHE A 154 34.58 0.94 -19.38
C PHE A 154 35.74 1.43 -18.50
N GLY A 155 35.55 1.56 -17.17
CA GLY A 155 36.61 1.99 -16.25
C GLY A 155 37.84 1.06 -16.27
N GLY A 156 37.63 -0.25 -16.29
CA GLY A 156 38.72 -1.24 -16.41
C GLY A 156 39.44 -1.20 -17.77
N TYR A 157 38.70 -1.00 -18.86
CA TYR A 157 39.27 -0.93 -20.21
C TYR A 157 40.16 0.31 -20.42
N PHE A 158 39.77 1.47 -19.86
CA PHE A 158 40.57 2.70 -19.96
C PHE A 158 41.80 2.70 -19.05
N GLN A 159 41.75 2.07 -17.86
CA GLN A 159 42.94 1.92 -17.00
C GLN A 159 44.00 1.01 -17.62
N LYS A 160 43.60 -0.10 -18.27
CA LYS A 160 44.54 -1.02 -18.94
C LYS A 160 45.35 -0.32 -20.04
N LYS A 161 44.74 0.59 -20.81
CA LYS A 161 45.44 1.39 -21.83
C LYS A 161 46.39 2.45 -21.24
N ARG A 162 46.10 3.01 -20.06
CA ARG A 162 47.02 3.96 -19.39
C ARG A 162 48.27 3.28 -18.84
N ASN A 163 48.16 2.07 -18.29
CA ASN A 163 49.31 1.36 -17.74
C ASN A 163 50.23 0.78 -18.83
N ALA A 164 49.69 0.34 -19.97
CA ALA A 164 50.49 -0.16 -21.09
C ALA A 164 51.38 0.93 -21.75
N LYS A 165 51.01 2.21 -21.66
CA LYS A 165 51.84 3.32 -22.15
C LYS A 165 52.96 3.74 -21.19
N LYS A 166 52.85 3.43 -19.90
CA LYS A 166 53.86 3.78 -18.88
C LYS A 166 55.02 2.78 -18.78
N SER A 167 54.86 1.54 -19.24
CA SER A 167 55.94 0.54 -19.24
C SER A 167 56.78 0.52 -20.52
N ALA A 168 56.54 1.45 -21.45
CA ALA A 168 57.24 1.56 -22.73
C ALA A 168 58.14 2.82 -22.81
N GLN A 169 58.39 3.47 -21.67
CA GLN A 169 59.36 4.56 -21.50
C GLN A 169 60.47 4.14 -20.55
#